data_AF-A0AA36JS48-F1
#
_entry.id   AF-A0AA36JS48-F1
#
_cell.length_a   1.000
_cell.length_b   1.000
_cell.length_c   1.000
_cell.angle_alpha   90.00
_cell.angle_beta   90.00
_cell.angle_gamma   90.00
#
_symmetry.space_group_name_H-M   'P 1'
#
loop_
_entity.id
_entity.type
_entity.pdbx_description
1 polymer ?
#
loop_
_entity_poly.entity_id
_entity_poly.type
_entity_poly.pdbx_seq_one_letter_code
_entity_poly.pdbx_strand_id
1 'polypeptide(L)'
;VRRGLAGSSFSFSTCGGAGRPDGMHRVLPSRSLGYHARSLGLLVLLPFSAFSSLVVLCGFCLHSLPNLFWALATVYLLLSLLFLVVRQDESSPKYWNNLGGLLFLSTMLGCGCGLWNSRMTYKYWAYQGQAKYENVKASNRATSFLDAGSLSFREDVRVDVDSAIGYSEGASTFCVAPLVDKDSTGAVQFWAAGADCCEEGFRCGATKGRLQGLVFLEDAKFTNNMVRELRAAAKAAESKHKLRGAKDALFVALVDPAQVRSFWATARMFMICACVMDFVLCLLVGLGLHCRAKELRSRLRGTIEQAWNVDRVFVVRHLKPMLRGAHGLSSSASMPDLRSTREPVFARRTFQRITSTLSRIPDEDGKITEIKEEIGGYFAKHQRYVGDQQQLLLQPVPSKANDYNLALELRRRAGVGA
;
A
#
# COMPACT_ATOMS: atom_id res chain seq x y z
N VAL A 1 11.49 36.16 -29.73
CA VAL A 1 12.27 35.25 -30.62
C VAL A 1 11.59 33.90 -30.65
N ARG A 2 10.74 33.68 -31.67
CA ARG A 2 10.13 32.38 -32.03
C ARG A 2 11.20 31.48 -32.65
N ARG A 3 11.23 30.20 -32.28
CA ARG A 3 11.70 29.01 -33.02
C ARG A 3 11.40 27.82 -32.08
N GLY A 4 10.69 26.76 -32.41
CA GLY A 4 10.50 26.13 -33.72
C GLY A 4 11.11 24.72 -33.63
N LEU A 5 10.34 23.71 -33.24
CA LEU A 5 10.66 22.31 -33.48
C LEU A 5 9.39 21.58 -33.94
N ALA A 6 9.28 21.53 -35.26
CA ALA A 6 8.33 20.73 -36.01
C ALA A 6 9.00 19.39 -36.39
N GLY A 7 8.18 18.34 -36.43
CA GLY A 7 8.13 17.41 -37.57
C GLY A 7 9.25 16.38 -37.72
N SER A 8 8.92 15.13 -37.42
CA SER A 8 9.41 13.99 -38.19
C SER A 8 8.24 13.06 -38.50
N SER A 9 7.55 13.39 -39.58
CA SER A 9 6.50 12.59 -40.21
C SER A 9 7.17 11.53 -41.09
N PHE A 10 7.08 10.27 -40.70
CA PHE A 10 7.50 9.15 -41.55
C PHE A 10 6.36 8.82 -42.51
N SER A 11 6.59 9.07 -43.80
CA SER A 11 5.67 8.82 -44.90
C SER A 11 6.02 7.44 -45.49
N PHE A 12 5.06 6.51 -45.55
CA PHE A 12 5.21 5.30 -46.35
C PHE A 12 4.16 5.31 -47.46
N SER A 13 4.67 5.29 -48.69
CA SER A 13 3.90 5.40 -49.91
C SER A 13 3.32 4.05 -50.32
N THR A 14 2.03 4.11 -50.68
CA THR A 14 1.31 3.39 -51.75
C THR A 14 1.79 2.02 -52.25
N CYS A 15 0.86 1.06 -52.21
CA CYS A 15 0.63 0.11 -53.31
C CYS A 15 -0.89 -0.06 -53.48
N GLY A 16 -1.38 0.34 -54.65
CA GLY A 16 -2.77 0.18 -55.06
C GLY A 16 -3.10 -1.28 -55.36
N GLY A 17 -4.30 -1.70 -54.97
CA GLY A 17 -4.87 -3.00 -55.28
C GLY A 17 -6.38 -2.89 -55.29
N ALA A 18 -6.97 -3.23 -56.43
CA ALA A 18 -8.34 -2.99 -56.80
C ALA A 18 -9.40 -3.76 -55.96
N GLY A 19 -10.51 -3.06 -55.73
CA GLY A 19 -11.88 -3.53 -55.50
C GLY A 19 -12.11 -4.96 -54.99
N ARG A 20 -12.37 -5.08 -53.68
CA ARG A 20 -13.15 -6.18 -53.08
C ARG A 20 -14.31 -5.58 -52.28
N PRO A 21 -15.55 -6.08 -52.43
CA PRO A 21 -16.72 -5.50 -51.78
C PRO A 21 -16.64 -5.66 -50.25
N ASP A 22 -17.01 -4.56 -49.59
CA ASP A 22 -16.88 -4.25 -48.17
C ASP A 22 -17.50 -5.29 -47.22
N GLY A 23 -16.64 -6.18 -46.72
CA GLY A 23 -16.88 -6.88 -45.47
C GLY A 23 -16.44 -6.00 -44.31
N MET A 24 -17.39 -5.36 -43.63
CA MET A 24 -17.22 -4.44 -42.50
C MET A 24 -16.52 -5.11 -41.31
N HIS A 25 -15.21 -5.36 -41.40
CA HIS A 25 -14.35 -5.66 -40.26
C HIS A 25 -14.23 -4.39 -39.44
N ARG A 26 -15.10 -4.24 -38.43
CA ARG A 26 -14.92 -3.22 -37.38
C ARG A 26 -13.56 -3.48 -36.75
N VAL A 27 -12.55 -2.73 -37.19
CA VAL A 27 -11.26 -2.61 -36.52
C VAL A 27 -11.58 -2.05 -35.14
N LEU A 28 -11.62 -2.94 -34.15
CA LEU A 28 -11.85 -2.53 -32.77
C LEU A 28 -10.75 -1.52 -32.43
N PRO A 29 -11.10 -0.30 -31.97
CA PRO A 29 -10.11 0.73 -31.71
C PRO A 29 -9.07 0.18 -30.75
N SER A 30 -7.80 0.20 -31.15
CA SER A 30 -6.71 -0.28 -30.30
C SER A 30 -6.76 0.51 -29.00
N ARG A 31 -7.20 -0.12 -27.91
CA ARG A 31 -7.18 0.51 -26.60
C ARG A 31 -5.74 0.94 -26.33
N SER A 32 -5.57 2.24 -26.09
CA SER A 32 -4.27 2.89 -26.09
C SER A 32 -3.36 2.31 -25.00
N LEU A 33 -2.09 2.10 -25.34
CA LEU A 33 -1.00 1.69 -24.44
C LEU A 33 -1.00 2.46 -23.10
N GLY A 34 -1.53 3.70 -23.09
CA GLY A 34 -1.64 4.55 -21.92
C GLY A 34 -2.51 4.02 -20.78
N TYR A 35 -3.56 3.22 -21.05
CA TYR A 35 -4.39 2.66 -19.96
C TYR A 35 -3.62 1.66 -19.10
N HIS A 36 -2.79 0.82 -19.73
CA HIS A 36 -1.97 -0.16 -19.02
C HIS A 36 -0.92 0.54 -18.15
N ALA A 37 -0.22 1.53 -18.71
CA ALA A 37 0.78 2.31 -17.98
C ALA A 37 0.18 3.06 -16.79
N ARG A 38 -1.00 3.70 -16.95
CA ARG A 38 -1.68 4.40 -15.85
C ARG A 38 -2.09 3.47 -14.73
N SER A 39 -2.65 2.30 -15.05
CA SER A 39 -3.05 1.32 -14.04
C SER A 39 -1.86 0.76 -13.25
N LEU A 40 -0.74 0.50 -13.93
CA LEU A 40 0.48 0.05 -13.28
C LEU A 40 1.08 1.16 -12.40
N GLY A 41 1.11 2.40 -12.90
CA GLY A 41 1.59 3.55 -12.16
C GLY A 41 0.82 3.77 -10.85
N LEU A 42 -0.51 3.69 -10.88
CA LEU A 42 -1.33 3.79 -9.68
C LEU A 42 -1.09 2.64 -8.69
N LEU A 43 -0.92 1.41 -9.19
CA LEU A 43 -0.69 0.22 -8.37
C LEU A 43 0.65 0.27 -7.62
N VAL A 44 1.65 0.97 -8.17
CA VAL A 44 2.99 1.09 -7.57
C VAL A 44 3.13 2.39 -6.76
N LEU A 45 2.76 3.53 -7.33
CA LEU A 45 3.06 4.84 -6.74
C LEU A 45 2.14 5.18 -5.56
N LEU A 46 0.87 4.75 -5.57
CA LEU A 46 -0.06 5.09 -4.50
C LEU A 46 0.34 4.41 -3.17
N PRO A 47 0.57 3.08 -3.10
CA PRO A 47 0.99 2.43 -1.86
C PRO A 47 2.36 2.93 -1.37
N PHE A 48 3.32 3.10 -2.27
CA PHE A 48 4.63 3.68 -1.97
C PHE A 48 4.53 5.09 -1.36
N SER A 49 3.66 5.94 -1.91
CA SER A 49 3.44 7.30 -1.38
C SER A 49 2.84 7.28 0.02
N ALA A 50 1.93 6.34 0.30
CA ALA A 50 1.35 6.16 1.63
C ALA A 50 2.40 5.71 2.64
N PHE A 51 3.19 4.69 2.31
CA PHE A 51 4.32 4.24 3.14
C PHE A 51 5.31 5.39 3.41
N SER A 52 5.81 6.03 2.35
CA SER A 52 6.84 7.06 2.44
C SER A 52 6.38 8.27 3.26
N SER A 53 5.14 8.73 3.02
CA SER A 53 4.58 9.85 3.78
C SER A 53 4.43 9.52 5.26
N LEU A 54 3.99 8.31 5.62
CA LEU A 54 3.88 7.90 7.02
C LEU A 54 5.24 7.79 7.71
N VAL A 55 6.23 7.17 7.09
CA VAL A 55 7.58 7.04 7.69
C VAL A 55 8.25 8.40 7.86
N VAL A 56 8.16 9.28 6.84
CA VAL A 56 8.71 10.64 6.92
C VAL A 56 7.99 11.45 7.99
N LEU A 57 6.65 11.46 7.98
CA LEU A 57 5.86 12.21 8.96
C LEU A 57 6.11 11.71 10.39
N CYS A 58 6.30 10.40 10.57
CA CYS A 58 6.66 9.83 11.87
C CYS A 58 8.07 10.27 12.32
N GLY A 59 9.04 10.30 11.40
CA GLY A 59 10.42 10.69 11.70
C GLY A 59 10.58 12.17 12.07
N PHE A 60 9.84 13.06 11.41
CA PHE A 60 9.99 14.51 11.56
C PHE A 60 8.89 15.18 12.40
N CYS A 61 7.64 14.71 12.31
CA CYS A 61 6.49 15.44 12.82
C CYS A 61 5.80 14.76 13.99
N LEU A 62 6.13 13.51 14.34
CA LEU A 62 5.45 12.80 15.44
C LEU A 62 5.57 13.54 16.77
N HIS A 63 6.70 14.20 17.01
CA HIS A 63 6.94 14.96 18.24
C HIS A 63 6.03 16.20 18.33
N SER A 64 5.92 16.98 17.25
CA SER A 64 5.16 18.24 17.26
C SER A 64 3.67 18.05 16.96
N LEU A 65 3.32 17.11 16.08
CA LEU A 65 1.98 16.93 15.52
C LEU A 65 1.59 15.44 15.47
N PRO A 66 1.48 14.74 16.62
CA PRO A 66 1.11 13.32 16.63
C PRO A 66 -0.27 13.06 16.02
N ASN A 67 -1.20 14.02 16.17
CA ASN A 67 -2.55 13.92 15.60
C ASN A 67 -2.53 13.89 14.07
N LEU A 68 -1.62 14.62 13.42
CA LEU A 68 -1.50 14.64 11.96
C LEU A 68 -1.06 13.26 11.43
N PHE A 69 -0.15 12.60 12.14
CA PHE A 69 0.28 11.24 11.81
C PHE A 69 -0.88 10.24 11.89
N TRP A 70 -1.61 10.22 13.01
CA TRP A 70 -2.74 9.30 13.18
C TRP A 70 -3.90 9.60 12.24
N ALA A 71 -4.18 10.89 11.97
CA ALA A 71 -5.18 11.29 10.99
C ALA A 71 -4.82 10.78 9.59
N LEU A 72 -3.57 10.99 9.14
CA LEU A 72 -3.12 10.53 7.82
C LEU A 72 -3.13 9.00 7.70
N ALA A 73 -2.68 8.28 8.74
CA ALA A 73 -2.75 6.82 8.80
C ALA A 73 -4.19 6.32 8.72
N THR A 74 -5.12 6.97 9.41
CA THR A 74 -6.55 6.65 9.37
C THR A 74 -7.13 6.90 7.98
N VAL A 75 -6.77 8.00 7.32
CA VAL A 75 -7.20 8.29 5.94
C VAL A 75 -6.73 7.22 4.97
N TYR A 76 -5.46 6.80 5.01
CA TYR A 76 -4.97 5.72 4.14
C TYR A 76 -5.62 4.37 4.45
N LEU A 77 -5.86 4.09 5.73
CA LEU A 77 -6.56 2.88 6.15
C LEU A 77 -8.00 2.86 5.61
N LEU A 78 -8.76 3.94 5.79
CA LEU A 78 -10.12 4.06 5.26
C LEU A 78 -10.15 3.99 3.73
N LEU A 79 -9.19 4.62 3.05
CA LEU A 79 -9.05 4.54 1.60
C LEU A 79 -8.76 3.11 1.14
N SER A 80 -7.91 2.37 1.87
CA SER A 80 -7.63 0.96 1.58
C SER A 80 -8.87 0.08 1.75
N LEU A 81 -9.65 0.30 2.82
CA LEU A 81 -10.90 -0.41 3.07
C LEU A 81 -11.96 -0.07 2.03
N LEU A 82 -12.04 1.20 1.60
CA LEU A 82 -12.94 1.60 0.52
C LEU A 82 -12.62 0.82 -0.76
N PHE A 83 -11.36 0.71 -1.16
CA PHE A 83 -10.98 -0.06 -2.36
C PHE A 83 -11.24 -1.57 -2.23
N LEU A 84 -11.25 -2.11 -1.02
CA LEU A 84 -11.61 -3.51 -0.76
C LEU A 84 -13.13 -3.75 -0.74
N VAL A 85 -13.91 -2.76 -0.29
CA VAL A 85 -15.37 -2.87 -0.13
C VAL A 85 -16.13 -2.47 -1.39
N VAL A 86 -15.63 -1.53 -2.19
CA VAL A 86 -16.27 -1.08 -3.43
C VAL A 86 -16.52 -2.31 -4.31
N ARG A 87 -17.80 -2.73 -4.31
CA ARG A 87 -18.25 -4.01 -4.84
C ARG A 87 -17.93 -4.01 -6.33
N GLN A 88 -16.99 -4.86 -6.69
CA GLN A 88 -16.72 -5.11 -8.09
C GLN A 88 -17.88 -5.96 -8.61
N ASP A 89 -18.61 -5.45 -9.59
CA ASP A 89 -19.40 -6.32 -10.46
C ASP A 89 -18.50 -7.47 -10.90
N GLU A 90 -19.02 -8.70 -10.95
CA GLU A 90 -18.25 -9.91 -11.31
C GLU A 90 -17.50 -9.78 -12.66
N SER A 91 -17.97 -8.86 -13.52
CA SER A 91 -17.35 -8.54 -14.80
C SER A 91 -16.13 -7.60 -14.71
N SER A 92 -15.92 -6.94 -13.57
CA SER A 92 -14.82 -5.98 -13.39
C SER A 92 -13.54 -6.68 -12.93
N PRO A 93 -12.37 -6.30 -13.46
CA PRO A 93 -11.09 -6.89 -13.05
C PRO A 93 -10.82 -6.61 -11.56
N LYS A 94 -10.25 -7.62 -10.86
CA LYS A 94 -9.80 -7.60 -9.44
C LYS A 94 -8.74 -6.54 -9.07
N TYR A 95 -8.56 -5.54 -9.93
CA TYR A 95 -7.63 -4.44 -9.80
C TYR A 95 -7.82 -3.62 -8.51
N TRP A 96 -9.04 -3.22 -8.18
CA TRP A 96 -9.31 -2.39 -7.00
C TRP A 96 -9.01 -3.15 -5.70
N ASN A 97 -9.36 -4.43 -5.63
CA ASN A 97 -9.06 -5.25 -4.46
C ASN A 97 -7.55 -5.41 -4.26
N ASN A 98 -6.80 -5.63 -5.35
CA ASN A 98 -5.33 -5.70 -5.30
C ASN A 98 -4.71 -4.37 -4.85
N LEU A 99 -5.22 -3.24 -5.36
CA LEU A 99 -4.78 -1.90 -4.96
C LEU A 99 -5.07 -1.63 -3.48
N GLY A 100 -6.28 -1.96 -3.01
CA GLY A 100 -6.68 -1.82 -1.61
C GLY A 100 -5.82 -2.68 -0.68
N GLY A 101 -5.56 -3.94 -1.04
CA GLY A 101 -4.70 -4.84 -0.27
C GLY A 101 -3.25 -4.36 -0.18
N LEU A 102 -2.67 -3.89 -1.29
CA LEU A 102 -1.33 -3.31 -1.30
C LEU A 102 -1.25 -2.03 -0.47
N LEU A 103 -2.24 -1.15 -0.58
CA LEU A 103 -2.31 0.09 0.18
C LEU A 103 -2.45 -0.18 1.69
N PHE A 104 -3.28 -1.16 2.07
CA PHE A 104 -3.43 -1.60 3.46
C PHE A 104 -2.09 -2.11 4.02
N LEU A 105 -1.42 -3.01 3.30
CA LEU A 105 -0.13 -3.56 3.71
C LEU A 105 0.93 -2.47 3.86
N SER A 106 1.03 -1.57 2.88
CA SER A 106 1.99 -0.45 2.88
C SER A 106 1.72 0.52 4.03
N THR A 107 0.44 0.76 4.36
CA THR A 107 0.04 1.59 5.51
C THR A 107 0.48 0.94 6.83
N MET A 108 0.23 -0.36 7.02
CA MET A 108 0.65 -1.08 8.22
C MET A 108 2.17 -1.12 8.38
N LEU A 109 2.90 -1.42 7.30
CA LEU A 109 4.36 -1.40 7.30
C LEU A 109 4.93 0.00 7.56
N GLY A 110 4.32 1.04 6.97
CA GLY A 110 4.71 2.44 7.17
C GLY A 110 4.53 2.88 8.62
N CYS A 111 3.42 2.52 9.26
CA CYS A 111 3.20 2.76 10.69
C CYS A 111 4.22 2.02 11.56
N GLY A 112 4.45 0.72 11.31
CA GLY A 112 5.40 -0.08 12.08
C GLY A 112 6.84 0.43 11.97
N CYS A 113 7.31 0.67 10.73
CA CYS A 113 8.64 1.21 10.47
C CYS A 113 8.79 2.64 11.01
N GLY A 114 7.75 3.48 10.87
CA GLY A 114 7.72 4.82 11.41
C GLY A 114 7.85 4.82 12.94
N LEU A 115 7.05 4.03 13.65
CA LEU A 115 7.09 3.92 15.11
C LEU A 115 8.40 3.29 15.63
N TRP A 116 9.00 2.39 14.85
CA TRP A 116 10.34 1.89 15.17
C TRP A 116 11.39 2.99 15.03
N ASN A 117 11.37 3.72 13.91
CA ASN A 117 12.28 4.83 13.64
C ASN A 117 12.12 5.98 14.63
N SER A 118 10.89 6.23 15.10
CA SER A 118 10.59 7.31 16.04
C SER A 118 11.32 7.13 17.37
N ARG A 119 11.63 5.90 17.79
CA ARG A 119 12.46 5.64 18.98
C ARG A 119 13.88 6.21 18.84
N MET A 120 14.43 6.22 17.63
CA MET A 120 15.75 6.75 17.33
C MET A 120 15.70 8.27 17.14
N THR A 121 14.72 8.78 16.38
CA THR A 121 14.59 10.22 16.15
C THR A 121 14.18 10.97 17.42
N TYR A 122 13.38 10.36 18.29
CA TYR A 122 12.97 10.95 19.56
C TYR A 122 14.16 11.31 20.44
N LYS A 123 15.13 10.40 20.59
CA LYS A 123 16.37 10.69 21.35
C LYS A 123 17.11 11.90 20.77
N TYR A 124 17.25 11.93 19.45
CA TYR A 124 17.89 13.05 18.77
C TYR A 124 17.17 14.38 19.03
N TRP A 125 15.85 14.42 18.88
CA TRP A 125 15.05 15.63 19.12
C TRP A 125 15.04 16.05 20.59
N ALA A 126 14.96 15.09 21.52
CA ALA A 126 15.03 15.36 22.96
C ALA A 126 16.34 16.07 23.33
N TYR A 127 17.47 15.61 22.79
CA TYR A 127 18.76 16.26 23.02
C TYR A 127 18.95 17.56 22.24
N GLN A 128 18.37 17.68 21.04
CA GLN A 128 18.48 18.90 20.25
C GLN A 128 17.64 20.05 20.83
N GLY A 129 16.49 19.74 21.45
CA GLY A 129 15.60 20.73 22.05
C GLY A 129 16.03 21.25 23.42
N GLN A 130 17.07 20.67 24.01
CA GLN A 130 17.55 21.02 25.34
C GLN A 130 18.79 21.92 25.32
N ALA A 131 19.06 22.57 26.45
CA ALA A 131 20.18 23.47 26.59
C ALA A 131 21.53 22.73 26.49
N LYS A 132 22.51 23.39 25.87
CA LYS A 132 23.88 22.90 25.79
C LYS A 132 24.75 23.79 26.65
N TYR A 133 25.45 23.19 27.60
CA TYR A 133 26.33 23.92 28.50
C TYR A 133 27.77 23.53 28.27
N GLU A 134 28.64 24.53 28.24
CA GLU A 134 30.08 24.36 28.07
C GLU A 134 30.83 24.83 29.31
N ASN A 135 32.04 24.32 29.47
CA ASN A 135 32.95 24.65 30.58
C ASN A 135 32.30 24.41 31.96
N VAL A 136 31.53 23.32 32.07
CA VAL A 136 30.89 22.92 33.32
C VAL A 136 31.94 22.34 34.27
N LYS A 137 31.97 22.82 35.51
CA LYS A 137 32.77 22.24 36.60
C LYS A 137 31.99 21.12 37.28
N ALA A 138 32.69 20.12 37.81
CA ALA A 138 32.06 19.05 38.59
C ALA A 138 31.52 19.57 39.94
N SER A 139 32.13 20.62 40.48
CA SER A 139 31.69 21.32 41.70
C SER A 139 30.45 22.21 41.51
N ASN A 140 30.02 22.50 40.28
CA ASN A 140 28.81 23.30 40.05
C ASN A 140 27.56 22.54 40.51
N ARG A 141 26.57 23.26 41.04
CA ARG A 141 25.29 22.65 41.46
C ARG A 141 24.56 22.04 40.26
N ALA A 142 24.21 20.76 40.36
CA ALA A 142 23.47 20.03 39.33
C ALA A 142 22.11 20.67 39.02
N THR A 143 21.48 21.30 40.02
CA THR A 143 20.21 22.01 39.89
C THR A 143 20.25 23.18 38.91
N SER A 144 21.44 23.73 38.61
CA SER A 144 21.62 24.78 37.60
C SER A 144 21.60 24.24 36.16
N PHE A 145 21.53 22.92 35.96
CA PHE A 145 21.61 22.25 34.66
C PHE A 145 20.49 21.23 34.44
N LEU A 146 19.34 21.38 35.13
CA LEU A 146 18.22 20.44 35.01
C LEU A 146 17.58 20.43 33.61
N ASP A 147 17.78 21.49 32.82
CA ASP A 147 17.32 21.63 31.44
C ASP A 147 18.39 21.23 30.39
N ALA A 148 19.55 20.76 30.86
CA ALA A 148 20.66 20.40 29.99
C ALA A 148 20.40 19.08 29.26
N GLY A 149 20.62 19.09 27.94
CA GLY A 149 20.66 17.86 27.14
C GLY A 149 22.07 17.36 26.88
N SER A 150 23.03 18.30 26.80
CA SER A 150 24.44 17.97 26.66
C SER A 150 25.30 18.87 27.52
N LEU A 151 26.29 18.27 28.19
CA LEU A 151 27.25 18.96 29.03
C LEU A 151 28.66 18.74 28.46
N SER A 152 29.41 19.82 28.30
CA SER A 152 30.84 19.81 27.98
C SER A 152 31.62 20.32 29.19
N PHE A 153 32.25 19.39 29.90
CA PHE A 153 32.96 19.68 31.15
C PHE A 153 34.29 20.39 30.88
N ARG A 154 34.84 21.08 31.88
CA ARG A 154 36.20 21.65 31.80
C ARG A 154 37.27 20.55 31.77
N GLU A 155 38.46 20.90 31.31
CA GLU A 155 39.59 19.97 31.15
C GLU A 155 40.11 19.40 32.48
N ASP A 156 39.87 20.10 33.60
CA ASP A 156 40.24 19.67 34.95
C ASP A 156 39.24 18.70 35.58
N VAL A 157 38.09 18.46 34.94
CA VAL A 157 37.11 17.47 35.37
C VAL A 157 37.56 16.08 34.90
N ARG A 158 37.55 15.12 35.82
CA ARG A 158 37.88 13.72 35.55
C ARG A 158 36.84 12.78 36.16
N VAL A 159 36.75 11.58 35.59
CA VAL A 159 35.98 10.49 36.19
C VAL A 159 36.83 9.87 37.29
N ASP A 160 36.28 9.77 38.50
CA ASP A 160 36.93 9.04 39.60
C ASP A 160 36.61 7.54 39.50
N VAL A 161 37.47 6.82 38.78
CA VAL A 161 37.31 5.40 38.48
C VAL A 161 37.42 4.53 39.72
N ASP A 162 38.17 4.96 40.74
CA ASP A 162 38.37 4.21 41.99
C ASP A 162 37.08 4.18 42.85
N SER A 163 36.20 5.15 42.64
CA SER A 163 34.88 5.25 43.29
C SER A 163 33.73 4.71 42.44
N ALA A 164 34.04 3.99 41.35
CA ALA A 164 33.02 3.43 40.48
C ALA A 164 32.34 2.18 41.06
N ILE A 165 31.03 2.05 40.81
CA ILE A 165 30.23 0.88 41.17
C ILE A 165 29.35 0.42 40.01
N GLY A 166 29.23 -0.90 39.88
CA GLY A 166 28.16 -1.56 39.13
C GLY A 166 27.04 -2.05 40.05
N TYR A 167 25.79 -1.83 39.64
CA TYR A 167 24.57 -2.32 40.27
C TYR A 167 23.81 -3.19 39.28
N SER A 168 23.66 -4.48 39.57
CA SER A 168 23.01 -5.43 38.67
C SER A 168 21.53 -5.57 38.99
N GLU A 169 20.68 -5.36 37.99
CA GLU A 169 19.23 -5.55 38.09
C GLU A 169 18.75 -6.31 36.84
N GLY A 170 18.28 -7.55 37.04
CA GLY A 170 17.93 -8.45 35.95
C GLY A 170 19.16 -8.88 35.13
N ALA A 171 19.13 -8.64 33.82
CA ALA A 171 20.19 -9.03 32.88
C ALA A 171 21.20 -7.92 32.58
N SER A 172 21.08 -6.75 33.23
CA SER A 172 21.93 -5.59 32.97
C SER A 172 22.60 -5.09 34.24
N THR A 173 23.85 -4.64 34.11
CA THR A 173 24.64 -4.00 35.16
C THR A 173 24.72 -2.50 34.90
N PHE A 174 24.09 -1.71 35.76
CA PHE A 174 24.11 -0.26 35.73
C PHE A 174 25.36 0.27 36.41
N CYS A 175 26.15 1.04 35.68
CA CYS A 175 27.46 1.50 36.11
C CYS A 175 27.43 2.99 36.38
N VAL A 176 27.99 3.42 37.51
CA VAL A 176 28.14 4.84 37.86
C VAL A 176 29.53 5.13 38.40
N ALA A 177 30.06 6.31 38.09
CA ALA A 177 31.29 6.84 38.65
C ALA A 177 31.16 8.36 38.86
N PRO A 178 31.63 8.91 39.99
CA PRO A 178 31.50 10.34 40.26
C PRO A 178 32.42 11.14 39.35
N LEU A 179 31.94 12.29 38.88
CA LEU A 179 32.78 13.30 38.21
C LEU A 179 33.35 14.23 39.28
N VAL A 180 34.66 14.44 39.26
CA VAL A 180 35.39 15.24 40.25
C VAL A 180 36.30 16.24 39.56
N ASP A 181 36.49 17.39 40.21
CA ASP A 181 37.48 18.42 39.88
C ASP A 181 38.30 18.79 41.13
N LYS A 182 39.25 19.73 40.99
CA LYS A 182 40.08 20.17 42.12
C LYS A 182 39.28 20.88 43.23
N ASP A 183 38.13 21.45 42.89
CA ASP A 183 37.27 22.23 43.79
C ASP A 183 36.19 21.35 44.47
N SER A 184 36.15 20.05 44.14
CA SER A 184 35.14 19.10 44.59
C SER A 184 35.35 18.73 46.06
N THR A 185 34.78 19.53 46.96
CA THR A 185 34.89 19.38 48.43
C THR A 185 33.57 18.99 49.11
N GLY A 186 32.55 18.66 48.32
CA GLY A 186 31.18 18.48 48.81
C GLY A 186 30.43 17.32 48.19
N ALA A 187 29.12 17.48 48.07
CA ALA A 187 28.26 16.44 47.52
C ALA A 187 28.47 16.28 45.99
N VAL A 188 28.54 15.04 45.51
CA VAL A 188 28.69 14.69 44.10
C VAL A 188 27.48 15.20 43.32
N GLN A 189 27.73 16.13 42.40
CA GLN A 189 26.69 16.80 41.60
C GLN A 189 26.43 16.04 40.29
N PHE A 190 27.47 15.46 39.68
CA PHE A 190 27.37 14.78 38.41
C PHE A 190 27.98 13.38 38.49
N TRP A 191 27.27 12.41 37.90
CA TRP A 191 27.71 11.03 37.79
C TRP A 191 27.90 10.67 36.32
N ALA A 192 29.07 10.17 35.95
CA ALA A 192 29.24 9.44 34.71
C ALA A 192 28.48 8.11 34.85
N ALA A 193 27.65 7.79 33.86
CA ALA A 193 26.72 6.66 33.95
C ALA A 193 26.61 5.88 32.64
N GLY A 194 26.38 4.58 32.75
CA GLY A 194 26.19 3.68 31.62
C GLY A 194 25.61 2.33 32.04
N ALA A 195 25.49 1.41 31.10
CA ALA A 195 25.09 0.02 31.35
C ALA A 195 26.10 -0.93 30.71
N ASP A 196 26.36 -2.05 31.40
CA ASP A 196 27.18 -3.18 30.95
C ASP A 196 28.63 -2.78 30.59
N CYS A 197 29.22 -1.88 31.39
CA CYS A 197 30.52 -1.26 31.11
C CYS A 197 31.42 -1.05 32.35
N CYS A 198 31.23 -1.86 33.40
CA CYS A 198 32.00 -1.76 34.65
C CYS A 198 32.53 -3.09 35.24
N GLU A 199 32.70 -4.12 34.41
CA GLU A 199 33.23 -5.42 34.87
C GLU A 199 34.67 -5.32 35.40
N GLU A 200 35.52 -4.52 34.75
CA GLU A 200 36.94 -4.31 35.11
C GLU A 200 37.22 -2.82 35.36
N GLY A 201 36.35 -2.19 36.15
CA GLY A 201 36.37 -0.75 36.38
C GLY A 201 35.55 0.03 35.33
N PHE A 202 35.33 1.32 35.59
CA PHE A 202 34.42 2.14 34.78
C PHE A 202 34.97 2.40 33.37
N ARG A 203 34.32 1.85 32.34
CA ARG A 203 34.67 2.00 30.92
C ARG A 203 33.52 2.53 30.06
N CYS A 204 32.52 3.14 30.69
CA CYS A 204 31.35 3.69 30.00
C CYS A 204 31.72 4.99 29.27
N GLY A 205 31.93 4.91 27.95
CA GLY A 205 32.12 6.08 27.09
C GLY A 205 33.53 6.31 26.55
N ALA A 206 33.69 7.33 25.72
CA ALA A 206 34.96 7.65 25.05
C ALA A 206 35.83 8.56 25.93
N THR A 207 37.06 8.14 26.22
CA THR A 207 38.01 8.83 27.11
C THR A 207 39.04 9.71 26.38
N LYS A 208 38.87 9.95 25.07
CA LYS A 208 39.81 10.76 24.29
C LYS A 208 39.40 12.23 24.32
N GLY A 209 40.17 13.03 25.05
CA GLY A 209 40.05 14.48 25.08
C GLY A 209 39.11 14.98 26.18
N ARG A 210 38.47 16.11 25.90
CA ARG A 210 37.59 16.81 26.85
C ARG A 210 36.31 16.01 27.12
N LEU A 211 35.99 15.78 28.40
CA LEU A 211 34.79 15.05 28.80
C LEU A 211 33.52 15.76 28.33
N GLN A 212 32.74 15.05 27.52
CA GLN A 212 31.44 15.47 27.02
C GLN A 212 30.45 14.34 27.23
N GLY A 213 29.19 14.70 27.47
CA GLY A 213 28.18 13.69 27.63
C GLY A 213 26.76 14.21 27.49
N LEU A 214 25.85 13.26 27.31
CA LEU A 214 24.42 13.48 27.25
C LEU A 214 23.80 13.22 28.61
N VAL A 215 22.92 14.10 29.05
CA VAL A 215 22.20 13.90 30.31
C VAL A 215 21.17 12.79 30.12
N PHE A 216 21.07 11.85 31.06
CA PHE A 216 19.98 10.88 31.03
C PHE A 216 18.67 11.61 31.34
N LEU A 217 17.74 11.59 30.39
CA LEU A 217 16.44 12.22 30.53
C LEU A 217 15.47 11.27 31.22
N GLU A 218 14.79 11.78 32.25
CA GLU A 218 13.75 11.04 32.96
C GLU A 218 12.46 11.09 32.12
N ASP A 219 12.44 10.32 31.04
CA ASP A 219 11.32 10.32 30.11
C ASP A 219 10.28 9.26 30.50
N ALA A 220 9.18 9.73 31.09
CA ALA A 220 8.13 8.89 31.67
C ALA A 220 7.41 7.96 30.67
N LYS A 221 7.61 8.15 29.36
CA LYS A 221 6.82 7.46 28.33
C LYS A 221 7.55 6.35 27.56
N PHE A 222 8.88 6.36 27.50
CA PHE A 222 9.60 5.45 26.57
C PHE A 222 10.92 4.88 27.08
N THR A 223 11.50 5.43 28.14
CA THR A 223 12.69 4.83 28.75
C THR A 223 12.27 3.93 29.90
N ASN A 224 12.73 2.68 29.85
CA ASN A 224 12.86 1.82 31.03
C ASN A 224 13.45 2.65 32.18
N ASN A 225 13.17 2.22 33.42
CA ASN A 225 13.55 2.85 34.69
C ASN A 225 15.06 3.08 34.92
N MET A 226 15.88 3.22 33.87
CA MET A 226 17.32 3.41 33.88
C MET A 226 17.76 4.54 34.81
N VAL A 227 17.11 5.70 34.82
CA VAL A 227 17.46 6.78 35.78
C VAL A 227 17.25 6.33 37.23
N ARG A 228 16.19 5.54 37.49
CA ARG A 228 15.93 4.96 38.81
C ARG A 228 17.01 3.94 39.20
N GLU A 229 17.40 3.06 38.27
CA GLU A 229 18.45 2.05 38.52
C GLU A 229 19.84 2.70 38.66
N LEU A 230 20.15 3.74 37.87
CA LEU A 230 21.36 4.55 38.02
C LEU A 230 21.38 5.29 39.37
N ARG A 231 20.22 5.74 39.85
CA ARG A 231 20.07 6.34 41.19
C ARG A 231 20.25 5.31 42.31
N ALA A 232 19.85 4.06 42.10
CA ALA A 232 20.15 2.96 43.02
C ALA A 232 21.67 2.66 43.03
N ALA A 233 22.29 2.62 41.87
CA ALA A 233 23.74 2.45 41.72
C ALA A 233 24.53 3.57 42.41
N ALA A 234 24.12 4.83 42.26
CA ALA A 234 24.75 5.97 42.94
C ALA A 234 24.63 5.87 44.46
N LYS A 235 23.46 5.48 44.99
CA LYS A 235 23.29 5.25 46.43
C LYS A 235 24.19 4.12 46.96
N ALA A 236 24.41 3.08 46.16
CA ALA A 236 25.37 2.04 46.50
C ALA A 236 26.81 2.59 46.52
N ALA A 237 27.17 3.44 45.56
CA ALA A 237 28.46 4.13 45.51
C ALA A 237 28.69 5.05 46.71
N GLU A 238 27.68 5.84 47.08
CA GLU A 238 27.68 6.68 48.28
C GLU A 238 27.97 5.87 49.55
N SER A 239 27.27 4.75 49.71
CA SER A 239 27.41 3.89 50.89
C SER A 239 28.80 3.22 50.97
N LYS A 240 29.33 2.71 49.86
CA LYS A 240 30.60 1.97 49.83
C LYS A 240 31.82 2.90 49.95
N HIS A 241 31.81 4.02 49.23
CA HIS A 241 32.95 4.94 49.15
C HIS A 241 32.83 6.13 50.12
N LYS A 242 31.81 6.14 50.99
CA LYS A 242 31.51 7.25 51.93
C LYS A 242 31.37 8.59 51.21
N LEU A 243 30.85 8.56 49.98
CA LEU A 243 30.54 9.75 49.22
C LEU A 243 29.18 10.28 49.63
N ARG A 244 28.95 11.57 49.39
CA ARG A 244 27.64 12.19 49.58
C ARG A 244 27.10 12.59 48.22
N GLY A 245 26.03 11.98 47.73
CA GLY A 245 25.40 12.43 46.49
C GLY A 245 24.50 13.63 46.73
N ALA A 246 24.41 14.53 45.74
CA ALA A 246 23.36 15.53 45.73
C ALA A 246 22.00 14.86 45.46
N LYS A 247 20.93 15.34 46.11
CA LYS A 247 19.57 14.81 45.91
C LYS A 247 19.13 14.87 44.45
N ASP A 248 19.49 15.96 43.77
CA ASP A 248 19.18 16.25 42.38
C ASP A 248 20.42 16.09 41.48
N ALA A 249 21.28 15.12 41.80
CA ALA A 249 22.45 14.83 40.98
C ALA A 249 22.05 14.38 39.57
N LEU A 250 22.82 14.83 38.58
CA LEU A 250 22.59 14.50 37.17
C LEU A 250 23.45 13.31 36.74
N PHE A 251 22.83 12.41 35.98
CA PHE A 251 23.51 11.28 35.35
C PHE A 251 23.86 11.63 33.92
N VAL A 252 25.10 11.36 33.53
CA VAL A 252 25.65 11.76 32.24
C VAL A 252 26.25 10.55 31.54
N ALA A 253 25.71 10.22 30.37
CA ALA A 253 26.29 9.27 29.45
C ALA A 253 27.47 9.92 28.74
N LEU A 254 28.69 9.50 29.06
CA LEU A 254 29.88 10.00 28.39
C LEU A 254 29.90 9.51 26.94
N VAL A 255 29.76 10.44 25.99
CA VAL A 255 29.69 10.12 24.56
C VAL A 255 30.51 11.11 23.76
N ASP A 256 31.05 10.65 22.64
CA ASP A 256 31.65 11.53 21.65
C ASP A 256 30.54 12.39 21.01
N PRO A 257 30.72 13.72 20.82
CA PRO A 257 29.77 14.55 20.09
C PRO A 257 29.42 14.01 18.69
N ALA A 258 30.28 13.18 18.08
CA ALA A 258 29.98 12.46 16.85
C ALA A 258 28.83 11.44 17.02
N GLN A 259 28.63 10.85 18.20
CA GLN A 259 27.54 9.89 18.45
C GLN A 259 26.16 10.55 18.43
N VAL A 260 26.03 11.80 18.89
CA VAL A 260 24.74 12.52 18.79
C VAL A 260 24.32 12.67 17.32
N ARG A 261 25.29 12.97 16.46
CA ARG A 261 25.07 13.06 15.00
C ARG A 261 24.79 11.68 14.38
N SER A 262 25.32 10.60 14.96
CA SER A 262 25.11 9.24 14.46
C SER A 262 23.66 8.77 14.65
N PHE A 263 22.96 9.18 15.72
CA PHE A 263 21.53 8.83 15.89
C PHE A 263 20.68 9.33 14.72
N TRP A 264 20.88 10.59 14.32
CA TRP A 264 20.17 11.16 13.18
C TRP A 264 20.58 10.53 11.85
N ALA A 265 21.87 10.24 11.66
CA ALA A 265 22.35 9.56 10.47
C ALA A 265 21.74 8.15 10.35
N THR A 266 21.75 7.36 11.42
CA THR A 266 21.17 6.01 11.46
C THR A 266 19.67 6.04 11.20
N ALA A 267 18.91 6.93 11.84
CA ALA A 267 17.47 7.06 11.62
C ALA A 267 17.15 7.47 10.17
N ARG A 268 17.92 8.39 9.60
CA ARG A 268 17.76 8.83 8.21
C ARG A 268 18.09 7.71 7.23
N MET A 269 19.19 6.99 7.45
CA MET A 269 19.58 5.85 6.62
C MET A 269 18.52 4.75 6.67
N PHE A 270 18.00 4.43 7.86
CA PHE A 270 16.91 3.47 8.01
C PHE A 270 15.67 3.89 7.21
N MET A 271 15.25 5.15 7.32
CA MET A 271 14.11 5.69 6.56
C MET A 271 14.32 5.59 5.04
N ILE A 272 15.49 5.99 4.54
CA ILE A 272 15.81 5.91 3.10
C ILE A 272 15.79 4.46 2.63
N CYS A 273 16.46 3.55 3.35
CA CYS A 273 16.48 2.13 3.02
C CYS A 273 15.07 1.53 3.03
N ALA A 274 14.27 1.84 4.05
CA ALA A 274 12.90 1.37 4.15
C ALA A 274 12.02 1.83 2.98
N CYS A 275 12.12 3.11 2.57
CA CYS A 275 11.41 3.62 1.40
C CYS A 275 11.85 2.95 0.09
N VAL A 276 13.16 2.71 -0.09
CA VAL A 276 13.67 2.02 -1.28
C VAL A 276 13.18 0.56 -1.31
N MET A 277 13.23 -0.14 -0.18
CA MET A 277 12.74 -1.50 -0.07
C MET A 277 11.24 -1.61 -0.35
N ASP A 278 10.43 -0.70 0.19
CA ASP A 278 8.99 -0.65 -0.07
C ASP A 278 8.68 -0.33 -1.55
N PHE A 279 9.43 0.59 -2.17
CA PHE A 279 9.30 0.87 -3.59
C PHE A 279 9.58 -0.36 -4.46
N VAL A 280 10.66 -1.09 -4.16
CA VAL A 280 11.01 -2.33 -4.86
C VAL A 280 9.92 -3.40 -4.64
N LEU A 281 9.41 -3.54 -3.41
CA LEU A 281 8.30 -4.45 -3.10
C LEU A 281 7.04 -4.11 -3.91
N CYS A 282 6.63 -2.83 -3.91
CA CYS A 282 5.49 -2.35 -4.67
C CYS A 282 5.67 -2.56 -6.18
N LEU A 283 6.87 -2.34 -6.71
CA LEU A 283 7.20 -2.57 -8.11
C LEU A 283 7.09 -4.05 -8.48
N LEU A 284 7.69 -4.94 -7.68
CA LEU A 284 7.67 -6.39 -7.95
C LEU A 284 6.26 -6.97 -7.85
N VAL A 285 5.52 -6.63 -6.80
CA VAL A 285 4.14 -7.10 -6.63
C VAL A 285 3.23 -6.49 -7.69
N GLY A 286 3.39 -5.21 -8.00
CA GLY A 286 2.62 -4.51 -9.03
C GLY A 286 2.83 -5.11 -10.42
N LEU A 287 4.08 -5.38 -10.82
CA LEU A 287 4.41 -6.06 -12.07
C LEU A 287 3.88 -7.49 -12.09
N GLY A 288 4.04 -8.25 -10.99
CA GLY A 288 3.54 -9.61 -10.87
C GLY A 288 2.03 -9.71 -11.06
N LEU A 289 1.27 -8.83 -10.39
CA LEU A 289 -0.19 -8.74 -10.54
C LEU A 289 -0.60 -8.32 -11.95
N HIS A 290 0.13 -7.40 -12.58
CA HIS A 290 -0.11 -6.97 -13.95
C HIS A 290 0.11 -8.11 -14.96
N CYS A 291 1.23 -8.83 -14.84
CA CYS A 291 1.56 -9.99 -15.67
C CYS A 291 0.53 -11.11 -15.52
N ARG A 292 0.13 -11.43 -14.28
CA ARG A 292 -0.91 -12.43 -14.02
C ARG A 292 -2.26 -12.04 -14.64
N ALA A 293 -2.62 -10.76 -14.60
CA ALA A 293 -3.84 -10.26 -15.23
C ALA A 293 -3.80 -10.26 -16.77
N LYS A 294 -2.60 -10.20 -17.36
CA LYS A 294 -2.39 -10.35 -18.81
C LYS A 294 -2.51 -11.82 -19.23
N GLU A 295 -1.88 -12.71 -18.48
CA GLU A 295 -1.90 -14.16 -18.73
C GLU A 295 -3.31 -14.76 -18.58
N LEU A 296 -4.07 -14.32 -17.58
CA LEU A 296 -5.46 -14.77 -17.44
C LEU A 296 -6.31 -14.34 -18.65
N ARG A 297 -6.05 -13.14 -19.18
CA ARG A 297 -6.74 -12.63 -20.38
C ARG A 297 -6.33 -13.34 -21.66
N SER A 298 -5.07 -13.73 -21.83
CA SER A 298 -4.65 -14.53 -22.99
C SER A 298 -5.28 -15.91 -22.96
N ARG A 299 -5.31 -16.57 -21.79
CA ARG A 299 -5.97 -17.87 -21.61
C ARG A 299 -7.47 -17.81 -21.90
N LEU A 300 -8.18 -16.85 -21.31
CA LEU A 300 -9.62 -16.66 -21.54
C LEU A 300 -9.93 -16.40 -23.03
N ARG A 301 -9.10 -15.60 -23.72
CA ARG A 301 -9.27 -15.36 -25.15
C ARG A 301 -9.09 -16.63 -25.97
N GLY A 302 -8.09 -17.45 -25.64
CA GLY A 302 -7.88 -18.75 -26.30
C GLY A 302 -9.08 -19.68 -26.13
N THR A 303 -9.64 -19.78 -24.93
CA THR A 303 -10.83 -20.61 -24.65
C THR A 303 -12.06 -20.10 -25.40
N ILE A 304 -12.28 -18.78 -25.43
CA ILE A 304 -13.41 -18.18 -26.15
C ILE A 304 -13.27 -18.40 -27.66
N GLU A 305 -12.07 -18.21 -28.23
CA GLU A 305 -11.84 -18.46 -29.66
C GLU A 305 -12.02 -19.93 -30.03
N GLN A 306 -11.62 -20.86 -29.16
CA GLN A 306 -11.88 -22.30 -29.34
C GLN A 306 -13.39 -22.60 -29.30
N ALA A 307 -14.11 -22.09 -28.31
CA ALA A 307 -15.56 -22.26 -28.22
C ALA A 307 -16.28 -21.68 -29.44
N TRP A 308 -15.89 -20.48 -29.88
CA TRP A 308 -16.47 -19.82 -31.04
C TRP A 308 -16.18 -20.57 -32.34
N ASN A 309 -14.98 -21.14 -32.50
CA ASN A 309 -14.65 -21.98 -33.65
C ASN A 309 -15.47 -23.28 -33.68
N VAL A 310 -15.73 -23.92 -32.54
CA VAL A 310 -16.58 -25.12 -32.46
C VAL A 310 -18.00 -24.79 -32.90
N ASP A 311 -18.59 -23.69 -32.41
CA ASP A 311 -19.93 -23.25 -32.83
C ASP A 311 -19.97 -22.85 -34.30
N ARG A 312 -18.93 -22.19 -34.81
CA ARG A 312 -18.86 -21.82 -36.23
C ARG A 312 -18.78 -23.05 -37.13
N VAL A 313 -18.00 -24.07 -36.76
CA VAL A 313 -17.95 -25.35 -37.46
C VAL A 313 -19.30 -26.06 -37.36
N PHE A 314 -19.95 -26.07 -36.20
CA PHE A 314 -21.27 -26.67 -36.03
C PHE A 314 -22.33 -25.99 -36.92
N VAL A 315 -22.42 -24.66 -36.87
CA VAL A 315 -23.34 -23.85 -37.70
C VAL A 315 -23.05 -24.03 -39.19
N VAL A 316 -21.79 -23.95 -39.62
CA VAL A 316 -21.45 -24.11 -41.05
C VAL A 316 -21.71 -25.53 -41.55
N ARG A 317 -21.48 -26.55 -40.71
CA ARG A 317 -21.62 -27.96 -41.13
C ARG A 317 -23.06 -28.46 -41.07
N HIS A 318 -23.91 -27.93 -40.17
CA HIS A 318 -25.28 -28.43 -39.98
C HIS A 318 -26.38 -27.48 -40.50
N LEU A 319 -26.19 -26.16 -40.47
CA LEU A 319 -27.20 -25.21 -40.96
C LEU A 319 -27.12 -25.00 -42.49
N LYS A 320 -25.90 -25.01 -43.05
CA LYS A 320 -25.67 -24.73 -44.47
C LYS A 320 -26.27 -25.78 -45.43
N PRO A 321 -26.34 -27.09 -45.10
CA PRO A 321 -27.07 -28.08 -45.90
C PRO A 321 -28.60 -27.91 -45.83
N MET A 322 -29.15 -27.59 -44.64
CA MET A 322 -30.59 -27.37 -44.47
C MET A 322 -31.08 -26.16 -45.28
N LEU A 323 -30.29 -25.09 -45.34
CA LEU A 323 -30.62 -23.91 -46.15
C LEU A 323 -30.46 -24.15 -47.67
N ARG A 324 -29.55 -25.03 -48.09
CA ARG A 324 -29.45 -25.43 -49.52
C ARG A 324 -30.62 -26.31 -49.96
N GLY A 325 -31.18 -27.13 -49.06
CA GLY A 325 -32.40 -27.90 -49.35
C GLY A 325 -33.65 -27.05 -49.58
N ALA A 326 -33.70 -25.83 -49.00
CA ALA A 326 -34.84 -24.93 -49.15
C ALA A 326 -34.88 -24.19 -50.50
N HIS A 327 -33.76 -24.09 -51.22
CA HIS A 327 -33.67 -23.40 -52.52
C HIS A 327 -34.05 -24.27 -53.73
N GLY A 328 -34.42 -25.54 -53.52
CA GLY A 328 -34.90 -26.44 -54.58
C GLY A 328 -36.42 -26.42 -54.81
N LEU A 329 -37.19 -25.65 -54.03
CA LEU A 329 -38.65 -25.55 -54.17
C LEU A 329 -39.04 -24.27 -54.89
N SER A 330 -38.81 -24.23 -56.20
CA SER A 330 -39.50 -23.31 -57.11
C SER A 330 -40.56 -24.08 -57.88
N SER A 331 -41.84 -23.89 -57.53
CA SER A 331 -42.96 -23.74 -58.46
C SER A 331 -44.28 -23.86 -57.69
N SER A 332 -45.04 -22.76 -57.71
CA SER A 332 -46.47 -22.64 -57.37
C SER A 332 -46.92 -23.09 -55.97
N ALA A 333 -46.84 -22.20 -54.99
CA ALA A 333 -47.82 -22.16 -53.92
C ALA A 333 -47.94 -20.73 -53.35
N SER A 334 -49.18 -20.28 -53.21
CA SER A 334 -49.62 -19.01 -52.67
C SER A 334 -48.96 -18.65 -51.34
N MET A 335 -48.57 -17.37 -51.23
CA MET A 335 -47.98 -16.72 -50.07
C MET A 335 -48.92 -16.82 -48.85
N PRO A 336 -48.52 -17.47 -47.73
CA PRO A 336 -49.26 -17.37 -46.49
C PRO A 336 -48.77 -16.17 -45.67
N ASP A 337 -49.74 -15.57 -44.99
CA ASP A 337 -49.65 -14.40 -44.12
C ASP A 337 -48.55 -14.55 -43.05
N LEU A 338 -47.58 -13.64 -43.06
CA LEU A 338 -46.44 -13.58 -42.13
C LEU A 338 -46.86 -12.92 -40.81
N ARG A 339 -47.78 -13.56 -40.10
CA ARG A 339 -48.01 -13.40 -38.64
C ARG A 339 -47.83 -14.75 -37.96
N SER A 340 -46.63 -15.29 -37.98
CA SER A 340 -46.27 -16.46 -37.16
C SER A 340 -44.86 -16.29 -36.60
N THR A 341 -44.81 -15.78 -35.38
CA THR A 341 -43.64 -15.65 -34.51
C THR A 341 -43.05 -17.02 -34.19
N ARG A 342 -42.09 -17.49 -35.00
CA ARG A 342 -41.34 -18.74 -34.77
C ARG A 342 -39.88 -18.54 -34.32
N GLU A 343 -39.52 -17.37 -33.81
CA GLU A 343 -38.17 -17.13 -33.28
C GLU A 343 -37.84 -17.70 -31.88
N PRO A 344 -38.78 -17.89 -30.90
CA PRO A 344 -38.39 -18.38 -29.57
C PRO A 344 -38.05 -19.87 -29.53
N VAL A 345 -38.40 -20.65 -30.56
CA VAL A 345 -38.18 -22.10 -30.60
C VAL A 345 -36.71 -22.44 -30.92
N PHE A 346 -36.02 -21.58 -31.67
CA PHE A 346 -34.64 -21.83 -32.11
C PHE A 346 -33.62 -21.67 -30.96
N ALA A 347 -33.75 -20.59 -30.16
CA ALA A 347 -32.91 -20.38 -28.98
C ALA A 347 -33.07 -21.52 -27.96
N ARG A 348 -34.32 -21.96 -27.72
CA ARG A 348 -34.62 -23.05 -26.79
C ARG A 348 -34.03 -24.39 -27.24
N ARG A 349 -34.12 -24.72 -28.54
CA ARG A 349 -33.54 -25.97 -29.08
C ARG A 349 -32.01 -25.95 -29.08
N THR A 350 -31.39 -24.80 -29.33
CA THR A 350 -29.93 -24.66 -29.30
C THR A 350 -29.41 -24.80 -27.87
N PHE A 351 -30.09 -24.19 -26.89
CA PHE A 351 -29.77 -24.35 -25.47
C PHE A 351 -29.90 -25.79 -24.98
N GLN A 352 -30.99 -26.48 -25.35
CA GLN A 352 -31.19 -27.88 -25.01
C GLN A 352 -30.08 -28.78 -25.57
N ARG A 353 -29.56 -28.46 -26.76
CA ARG A 353 -28.43 -29.20 -27.35
C ARG A 353 -27.14 -28.93 -26.60
N ILE A 354 -26.83 -27.68 -26.27
CA ILE A 354 -25.63 -27.30 -25.50
C ILE A 354 -25.64 -27.96 -24.11
N THR A 355 -26.76 -27.87 -23.39
CA THR A 355 -26.91 -28.52 -22.06
C THR A 355 -26.82 -30.04 -22.14
N SER A 356 -27.41 -30.66 -23.17
CA SER A 356 -27.30 -32.11 -23.39
C SER A 356 -25.89 -32.58 -23.78
N THR A 357 -25.08 -31.68 -24.37
CA THR A 357 -23.69 -31.97 -24.74
C THR A 357 -22.80 -31.84 -23.51
N LEU A 358 -22.99 -30.79 -22.71
CA LEU A 358 -22.30 -30.58 -21.43
C LEU A 358 -22.64 -31.64 -20.39
N SER A 359 -23.81 -32.29 -20.46
CA SER A 359 -24.17 -33.39 -19.55
C SER A 359 -23.47 -34.71 -19.87
N ARG A 360 -22.82 -34.84 -21.03
CA ARG A 360 -22.09 -36.06 -21.44
C ARG A 360 -20.60 -36.02 -21.13
N ILE A 361 -20.06 -34.87 -20.75
CA ILE A 361 -18.65 -34.72 -20.39
C ILE A 361 -18.50 -35.07 -18.90
N PRO A 362 -17.64 -36.03 -18.52
CA PRO A 362 -17.40 -36.38 -17.12
C PRO A 362 -16.78 -35.19 -16.38
N ASP A 363 -17.36 -34.86 -15.22
CA ASP A 363 -17.00 -33.68 -14.43
C ASP A 363 -16.00 -34.05 -13.34
N GLU A 364 -14.73 -34.23 -13.72
CA GLU A 364 -13.69 -34.70 -12.78
C GLU A 364 -13.29 -33.65 -11.72
N ASP A 365 -13.55 -32.36 -11.99
CA ASP A 365 -13.12 -31.23 -11.14
C ASP A 365 -14.27 -30.34 -10.63
N GLY A 366 -15.54 -30.67 -10.93
CA GLY A 366 -16.70 -29.81 -10.64
C GLY A 366 -16.83 -28.56 -11.52
N LYS A 367 -15.85 -28.27 -12.38
CA LYS A 367 -15.83 -27.11 -13.29
C LYS A 367 -16.96 -27.14 -14.32
N ILE A 368 -17.41 -28.32 -14.73
CA ILE A 368 -18.49 -28.43 -15.72
C ILE A 368 -19.83 -28.09 -15.07
N THR A 369 -20.00 -28.41 -13.78
CA THR A 369 -21.17 -28.00 -13.00
C THR A 369 -21.24 -26.49 -12.83
N GLU A 370 -20.11 -25.82 -12.54
CA GLU A 370 -20.03 -24.34 -12.47
C GLU A 370 -20.42 -23.68 -13.81
N ILE A 371 -19.90 -24.19 -14.93
CA ILE A 371 -20.24 -23.69 -16.28
C ILE A 371 -21.73 -23.92 -16.60
N LYS A 372 -22.32 -25.05 -16.17
CA LYS A 372 -23.75 -25.33 -16.36
C LYS A 372 -24.63 -24.33 -15.60
N GLU A 373 -24.27 -23.98 -14.37
CA GLU A 373 -24.99 -22.99 -13.56
C GLU A 373 -24.89 -21.59 -14.17
N GLU A 374 -23.70 -21.18 -14.62
CA GLU A 374 -23.49 -19.87 -15.24
C GLU A 374 -24.26 -19.72 -16.56
N ILE A 375 -24.21 -20.73 -17.43
CA ILE A 375 -24.96 -20.78 -18.68
C ILE A 375 -26.48 -20.79 -18.41
N GLY A 376 -26.92 -21.53 -17.40
CA GLY A 376 -28.32 -21.56 -16.96
C GLY A 376 -28.81 -20.18 -16.47
N GLY A 377 -27.99 -19.49 -15.67
CA GLY A 377 -28.27 -18.14 -15.18
C GLY A 377 -28.38 -17.11 -16.31
N TYR A 378 -27.46 -17.15 -17.28
CA TYR A 378 -27.53 -16.29 -18.46
C TYR A 378 -28.82 -16.50 -19.25
N PHE A 379 -29.23 -17.76 -19.44
CA PHE A 379 -30.44 -18.09 -20.19
C PHE A 379 -31.72 -17.67 -19.47
N ALA A 380 -31.80 -17.86 -18.16
CA ALA A 380 -32.92 -17.39 -17.35
C ALA A 380 -33.06 -15.86 -17.43
N LYS A 381 -31.94 -15.13 -17.41
CA LYS A 381 -31.93 -13.66 -17.55
C LYS A 381 -32.36 -13.22 -18.96
N HIS A 382 -31.91 -13.94 -20.00
CA HIS A 382 -32.31 -13.68 -21.38
C HIS A 382 -33.78 -13.99 -21.62
N GLN A 383 -34.32 -15.07 -21.07
CA GLN A 383 -35.75 -15.39 -21.14
C GLN A 383 -36.62 -14.32 -20.49
N ARG A 384 -36.22 -13.79 -19.32
CA ARG A 384 -36.93 -12.64 -18.71
C ARG A 384 -36.89 -11.43 -19.62
N TYR A 385 -35.72 -11.08 -20.16
CA TYR A 385 -35.59 -9.95 -21.08
C TYR A 385 -36.48 -10.07 -22.33
N VAL A 386 -36.53 -11.26 -22.93
CA VAL A 386 -37.39 -11.53 -24.11
C VAL A 386 -38.88 -11.51 -23.71
N GLY A 387 -39.24 -12.04 -22.55
CA GLY A 387 -40.59 -11.99 -22.01
C GLY A 387 -41.08 -10.55 -21.76
N ASP A 388 -40.22 -9.73 -21.16
CA ASP A 388 -40.50 -8.31 -20.88
C ASP A 388 -40.66 -7.52 -22.20
N GLN A 389 -39.83 -7.80 -23.21
CA GLN A 389 -39.95 -7.22 -24.55
C GLN A 389 -41.25 -7.65 -25.25
N GLN A 390 -41.67 -8.91 -25.12
CA GLN A 390 -42.95 -9.38 -25.66
C GLN A 390 -44.15 -8.74 -24.95
N GLN A 391 -44.09 -8.55 -23.62
CA GLN A 391 -45.14 -7.82 -22.89
C GLN A 391 -45.24 -6.36 -23.32
N LEU A 392 -44.11 -5.68 -23.57
CA LEU A 392 -44.07 -4.33 -24.12
C LEU A 392 -44.69 -4.22 -25.52
N LEU A 393 -44.51 -5.25 -26.36
CA LEU A 393 -45.08 -5.30 -27.71
C LEU A 393 -46.58 -5.67 -27.73
N LEU A 394 -47.09 -6.27 -26.66
CA LEU A 394 -48.51 -6.66 -26.53
C LEU A 394 -49.36 -5.58 -25.85
N GLN A 395 -48.79 -4.46 -25.42
CA GLN A 395 -49.60 -3.35 -24.92
C GLN A 395 -50.41 -2.72 -26.08
N PRO A 396 -51.74 -2.55 -25.91
CA PRO A 396 -52.58 -1.99 -26.95
C PRO A 396 -52.15 -0.57 -27.28
N VAL A 397 -51.88 -0.29 -28.56
CA VAL A 397 -51.59 1.06 -29.04
C VAL A 397 -52.83 1.93 -28.82
N PRO A 398 -52.74 3.03 -28.04
CA PRO A 398 -53.90 3.87 -27.76
C PRO A 398 -54.41 4.51 -29.05
N SER A 399 -55.70 4.29 -29.36
CA SER A 399 -56.33 4.65 -30.64
C SER A 399 -56.75 6.13 -30.78
N LYS A 400 -56.10 7.05 -30.06
CA LYS A 400 -56.41 8.49 -30.16
C LYS A 400 -55.22 9.28 -30.70
N ALA A 401 -55.48 9.98 -31.80
CA ALA A 401 -54.51 10.69 -32.65
C ALA A 401 -53.79 11.90 -32.02
N ASN A 402 -53.72 12.02 -30.69
CA ASN A 402 -53.04 13.15 -30.02
C ASN A 402 -51.77 12.78 -29.22
N ASP A 403 -51.37 11.51 -29.16
CA ASP A 403 -50.25 11.06 -28.30
C ASP A 403 -48.99 10.61 -29.06
N TYR A 404 -48.67 11.27 -30.17
CA TYR A 404 -47.42 11.00 -30.90
C TYR A 404 -46.17 11.31 -30.04
N ASN A 405 -46.26 12.31 -29.16
CA ASN A 405 -45.16 12.70 -28.27
C ASN A 405 -44.94 11.68 -27.14
N LEU A 406 -46.01 11.07 -26.62
CA LEU A 406 -45.90 10.08 -25.52
C LEU A 406 -45.27 8.78 -26.02
N ALA A 407 -45.59 8.34 -27.24
CA ALA A 407 -44.96 7.19 -27.87
C ALA A 407 -43.46 7.43 -28.16
N LEU A 408 -43.07 8.66 -28.51
CA LEU A 408 -41.67 9.05 -28.72
C LEU A 408 -40.87 9.08 -27.41
N GLU A 409 -41.49 9.56 -26.32
CA GLU A 409 -40.90 9.63 -24.98
C GLU A 409 -40.63 8.23 -24.41
N LEU A 410 -41.57 7.29 -24.60
CA LEU A 410 -41.43 5.90 -24.16
C LEU A 410 -40.35 5.15 -24.96
N ARG A 411 -40.22 5.43 -26.27
CA ARG A 411 -39.12 4.90 -27.08
C ARG A 411 -37.75 5.43 -26.64
N ARG A 412 -37.64 6.71 -26.27
CA ARG A 412 -36.40 7.29 -25.69
C ARG A 412 -36.00 6.63 -24.38
N ARG A 413 -36.96 6.34 -23.50
CA ARG A 413 -36.69 5.68 -22.20
C ARG A 413 -36.30 4.21 -22.35
N ALA A 414 -36.75 3.53 -23.40
CA ALA A 414 -36.41 2.13 -23.67
C ALA A 414 -35.00 1.93 -24.28
N GLY A 415 -34.25 3.00 -24.58
CA GLY A 415 -32.85 2.91 -25.06
C GLY A 415 -32.68 2.29 -26.44
N VAL A 416 -33.76 2.15 -27.22
CA VAL A 416 -33.70 1.64 -28.60
C VAL A 416 -33.43 2.82 -29.53
N GLY A 417 -32.17 2.94 -29.97
CA GLY A 417 -31.78 3.91 -31.01
C GLY A 417 -32.43 3.57 -32.36
N ALA A 418 -32.70 4.61 -33.14
CA ALA A 418 -33.43 4.56 -34.42
C ALA A 418 -32.83 3.59 -35.45
#